data_AF-A0A5K0VJ41-F1
#
_entry.id   AF-A0A5K0VJ41-F1
#
_cell.length_a   1.000
_cell.length_b   1.000
_cell.length_c   1.000
_cell.angle_alpha   90.00
_cell.angle_beta   90.00
_cell.angle_gamma   90.00
#
_symmetry.space_group_name_H-M   'P 1'
#
loop_
_entity.id
_entity.type
_entity.pdbx_description
1 polymer ?
#
loop_
_entity_poly.entity_id
_entity_poly.type
_entity_poly.pdbx_seq_one_letter_code
_entity_poly.pdbx_strand_id
1 'polypeptide(L)' 'IYKHWLSNIKDWCISRQLWWGHRIPVWYIEGKDCEEDYIVARNAEKALEKARDKYGPNVEIYQDPDVLDTWFS' A
#
# COMPACT_ATOMS: atom_id res chain seq x y z
N ILE A 1 -13.67 -6.58 30.46
CA ILE A 1 -14.04 -5.57 29.43
C ILE A 1 -12.95 -5.44 28.37
N TYR A 2 -11.72 -4.99 28.68
CA TYR A 2 -10.61 -4.93 27.70
C TYR A 2 -10.30 -6.28 27.02
N LYS A 3 -10.17 -7.36 27.81
CA LYS A 3 -9.93 -8.72 27.27
C LYS A 3 -11.06 -9.25 26.39
N HIS A 4 -12.30 -8.79 26.60
CA HIS A 4 -13.46 -9.18 25.79
C HIS A 4 -13.49 -8.46 24.43
N TRP A 5 -12.91 -7.26 24.37
CA TRP A 5 -12.74 -6.52 23.12
C TRP A 5 -11.64 -7.14 22.25
N LEU A 6 -10.51 -7.51 22.86
CA LEU A 6 -9.43 -8.23 22.16
C LEU A 6 -9.78 -9.64 21.68
N SER A 7 -10.78 -10.29 22.28
CA SER A 7 -11.20 -11.64 21.86
C SER A 7 -12.14 -11.65 20.65
N ASN A 8 -12.72 -10.50 20.27
CA ASN A 8 -13.71 -10.39 19.19
C ASN A 8 -13.35 -9.31 18.17
N ILE A 9 -12.06 -9.09 17.95
CA ILE A 9 -11.57 -8.14 16.94
C ILE A 9 -11.97 -8.63 15.54
N LYS A 10 -12.31 -7.69 14.67
CA LYS A 10 -12.53 -7.94 13.24
C LYS A 10 -11.45 -7.23 12.43
N ASP A 11 -11.27 -7.67 11.19
CA ASP A 11 -10.35 -7.02 10.26
C ASP A 11 -10.67 -5.53 10.14
N TRP A 12 -9.62 -4.73 10.27
CA TRP A 12 -9.71 -3.29 10.16
C TRP A 12 -9.24 -2.86 8.78
N CYS A 13 -10.14 -2.28 7.99
CA CYS A 13 -9.76 -1.59 6.78
C CYS A 13 -9.01 -0.31 7.14
N ILE A 14 -7.68 -0.35 6.99
CA ILE A 14 -6.78 0.77 7.24
C ILE A 14 -6.63 1.71 6.03
N SER A 15 -7.15 1.33 4.85
CA SER A 15 -7.12 2.16 3.64
C SER A 15 -8.23 3.19 3.67
N ARG A 16 -7.90 4.45 3.39
CA ARG A 16 -8.85 5.57 3.38
C ARG A 16 -8.65 6.41 2.12
N GLN A 17 -9.74 6.64 1.38
CA GLN A 17 -9.82 7.57 0.25
C GLN A 17 -9.93 9.02 0.75
N LEU A 18 -8.86 9.54 1.33
CA LEU A 18 -8.78 10.91 1.84
C LEU A 18 -7.62 11.66 1.19
N TRP A 19 -7.76 12.98 1.11
CA TRP A 19 -6.73 13.87 0.55
C TRP A 19 -5.59 14.16 1.51
N TRP A 20 -5.80 13.97 2.82
CA TRP A 20 -4.83 14.26 3.87
C TRP A 20 -4.60 13.03 4.74
N GLY A 21 -3.33 12.65 4.89
CA GLY A 21 -2.90 11.50 5.67
C GLY A 21 -1.55 10.96 5.19
N HIS A 22 -1.04 9.93 5.87
CA HIS A 22 0.17 9.25 5.44
C HIS A 22 -0.14 8.36 4.23
N ARG A 23 0.51 8.61 3.09
CA ARG A 23 0.29 7.78 1.88
C ARG A 23 0.72 6.34 2.11
N ILE A 24 -0.09 5.40 1.63
CA ILE A 24 0.22 3.98 1.77
C ILE A 24 1.48 3.64 0.96
N PRO A 25 2.46 2.90 1.51
CA PRO A 25 3.72 2.56 0.83
C PRO A 25 3.56 1.39 -0.17
N VAL A 26 2.47 1.42 -0.95
CA VAL A 26 2.13 0.43 -1.98
C VAL A 26 2.24 1.10 -3.35
N TRP A 27 2.86 0.39 -4.28
CA TRP A 27 3.14 0.84 -5.65
C TRP A 27 2.59 -0.18 -6.62
N TYR A 28 1.86 0.26 -7.63
CA TYR A 28 1.35 -0.55 -8.72
C TYR A 28 2.15 -0.31 -9.99
N ILE A 29 1.99 -1.21 -10.95
CA ILE A 29 2.68 -1.17 -12.23
C ILE A 29 1.72 -0.70 -13.30
N GLU A 30 2.15 0.28 -14.09
CA GLU A 30 1.34 0.82 -15.17
C GLU A 30 1.14 -0.22 -16.29
N GLY A 31 -0.08 -0.30 -16.83
CA GLY A 31 -0.43 -1.27 -17.87
C GLY A 31 -0.73 -2.68 -17.35
N LYS A 32 -0.78 -2.89 -16.03
CA LYS A 32 -1.23 -4.12 -15.41
C LYS A 32 -2.40 -3.85 -14.47
N ASP A 33 -3.62 -4.12 -14.94
CA ASP A 33 -4.85 -3.97 -14.18
C ASP A 33 -5.08 -5.10 -13.14
N CYS A 34 -4.04 -5.87 -12.81
CA CYS A 34 -4.15 -6.98 -11.87
C CYS A 34 -3.98 -6.44 -10.44
N GLU A 35 -5.03 -6.51 -9.62
CA GLU A 35 -4.99 -6.19 -8.18
C GLU A 35 -3.89 -6.98 -7.40
N GLU A 36 -3.35 -8.04 -8.01
CA GLU A 36 -2.31 -8.90 -7.43
C GLU A 36 -0.86 -8.42 -7.69
N ASP A 37 -0.64 -7.50 -8.63
CA ASP A 37 0.70 -7.05 -9.03
C ASP A 37 1.06 -5.70 -8.36
N TYR A 38 1.32 -5.76 -7.05
CA TYR A 38 1.77 -4.61 -6.25
C TYR A 38 3.15 -4.82 -5.62
N ILE A 39 3.81 -3.70 -5.30
CA ILE A 39 5.14 -3.64 -4.71
C ILE A 39 5.07 -2.80 -3.44
N VAL A 40 5.54 -3.35 -2.32
CA VAL A 40 5.62 -2.62 -1.05
C VAL A 40 7.02 -2.06 -0.85
N ALA A 41 7.13 -0.73 -0.78
CA ALA A 41 8.37 -0.04 -0.53
C ALA A 41 8.15 1.34 0.10
N ARG A 42 9.07 1.72 1.01
CA ARG A 42 8.98 2.98 1.76
C ARG A 42 9.13 4.23 0.90
N ASN A 43 9.79 4.13 -0.24
CA ASN A 43 10.09 5.24 -1.14
C ASN A 43 10.08 4.77 -2.60
N ALA A 44 9.89 5.73 -3.51
CA ALA A 44 9.80 5.49 -4.95
C ALA A 44 11.04 4.78 -5.52
N GLU A 45 12.23 5.14 -5.06
CA GLU A 45 13.50 4.56 -5.54
C GLU A 45 13.58 3.05 -5.28
N LYS A 46 13.26 2.62 -4.04
CA LYS A 46 13.25 1.19 -3.70
C LYS A 46 12.10 0.46 -4.37
N ALA A 47 10.97 1.13 -4.60
CA ALA A 47 9.87 0.57 -5.36
C ALA A 47 10.31 0.27 -6.80
N LEU A 48 10.99 1.23 -7.43
CA LEU A 48 11.48 1.11 -8.80
C LEU A 48 12.57 0.04 -8.93
N GLU A 49 13.49 -0.05 -7.97
CA GLU A 49 14.50 -1.11 -7.93
C GLU A 49 13.86 -2.50 -7.87
N LYS A 50 12.89 -2.70 -6.96
CA LYS A 50 12.14 -3.96 -6.86
C LYS A 50 11.30 -4.24 -8.10
N ALA A 51 10.71 -3.20 -8.71
CA ALA A 51 9.94 -3.34 -9.94
C ALA A 51 10.83 -3.81 -11.09
N ARG A 52 12.02 -3.24 -11.20
CA ARG A 52 13.00 -3.60 -12.25
C ARG A 52 13.51 -5.02 -12.11
N ASP A 53 13.74 -5.47 -10.89
CA ASP A 53 14.18 -6.84 -10.60
C ASP A 53 13.10 -7.87 -11.01
N LYS A 54 11.82 -7.56 -10.76
CA LYS A 54 10.71 -8.49 -11.02
C LYS A 54 10.15 -8.43 -12.45
N TYR A 55 10.08 -7.25 -13.07
CA TYR A 55 9.39 -7.02 -14.35
C TYR A 55 10.28 -6.48 -15.47
N GLY A 56 11.55 -6.15 -15.17
CA GLY A 56 12.52 -5.67 -16.16
C GLY A 56 12.72 -4.14 -16.17
N PRO A 57 13.66 -3.64 -16.99
CA PRO A 57 14.18 -2.28 -16.87
C PRO A 57 13.19 -1.16 -17.26
N ASN A 58 12.16 -1.47 -18.05
CA ASN A 58 11.25 -0.47 -18.64
C ASN A 58 9.87 -0.45 -17.96
N VAL A 59 9.85 -0.67 -16.64
CA VAL A 59 8.64 -0.69 -15.82
C VAL A 59 8.33 0.71 -15.27
N GLU A 60 7.10 1.16 -15.47
CA GLU A 60 6.56 2.38 -14.86
C GLU A 60 5.70 1.99 -13.66
N ILE A 61 5.84 2.76 -12.57
CA ILE A 61 5.15 2.51 -11.31
C ILE A 61 4.42 3.76 -10.83
N TYR A 62 3.27 3.57 -10.18
CA TYR A 62 2.53 4.64 -9.52
C TYR A 62 2.19 4.23 -8.09
N GLN A 63 2.20 5.20 -7.18
CA GLN A 63 1.86 4.96 -5.78
C GLN A 63 0.35 4.97 -5.58
N ASP A 64 -0.15 4.10 -4.70
CA ASP A 64 -1.54 4.05 -4.27
C ASP A 64 -2.03 5.46 -3.84
N PRO A 65 -3.17 5.95 -4.37
CA PRO A 65 -3.73 7.24 -3.99
C PRO A 65 -4.26 7.28 -2.54
N ASP A 66 -4.55 6.14 -1.93
CA ASP A 66 -5.11 6.09 -0.58
C ASP A 66 -4.09 6.46 0.51
N VAL A 67 -4.63 6.85 1.66
CA VAL A 67 -3.87 7.16 2.88
C VAL A 67 -4.24 6.20 4.01
N LEU A 68 -3.32 6.05 4.94
CA LEU A 68 -3.52 5.29 6.16
C LEU A 68 -4.54 5.98 7.08
N ASP A 69 -5.36 5.17 7.73
CA ASP A 69 -6.24 5.62 8.81
C ASP A 69 -5.43 6.32 9.92
N THR A 70 -5.96 7.41 10.46
CA THR A 70 -5.27 8.25 11.45
C THR A 70 -4.95 7.50 12.74
N TRP A 71 -5.72 6.47 13.09
CA TRP A 71 -5.44 5.60 14.24
C TRP A 71 -4.23 4.68 14.03
N PHE A 72 -3.67 4.60 12.82
CA PHE A 72 -2.52 3.77 12.45
C PHE A 72 -1.19 4.56 12.37
N SER A 73 -1.22 5.87 12.60
CA SER A 73 -0.07 6.79 12.46
C SER A 73 0.96 6.67 13.58
#